data_AF-A0A948UWM8-F1
#
_entry.id   AF-A0A948UWM8-F1
#
_cell.length_a   1.000
_cell.length_b   1.000
_cell.length_c   1.000
_cell.angle_alpha   90.00
_cell.angle_beta   90.00
_cell.angle_gamma   90.00
#
_symmetry.space_group_name_H-M   'P 1'
#
loop_
_entity.id
_entity.type
_entity.pdbx_description
1 polymer ?
#
loop_
_entity_poly.entity_id
_entity_poly.type
_entity_poly.pdbx_seq_one_letter_code
_entity_poly.pdbx_strand_id
1 'polypeptide(L)'
;FMAQTGDPLGTGAGGSDLPDIAGEFQFRRGRDLGFVNLITAPTGQLGLAGSMPILTQPDAQMMVTADFKTAGQALFCPGVAGMARNQDPDSANSQFFLMSGANDSLNGLYTPFGRVVAGLDVVRALKTGSEAANGRVDDPDLMTRARTAAGLPEAERPVVRVMNPSSPAFAAEVARVRSERGARFDVCDVQPAVQVTGG
;
A
#
# COMPACT_ATOMS: atom_id res chain seq x y z
N PHE A 1 -12.11 7.65 -2.77
CA PHE A 1 -10.74 7.54 -3.28
C PHE A 1 -9.86 6.74 -2.30
N MET A 2 -9.78 7.19 -1.05
CA MET A 2 -9.15 6.51 0.08
C MET A 2 -10.02 6.73 1.32
N ALA A 3 -9.82 5.93 2.36
CA ALA A 3 -10.38 6.17 3.69
C ALA A 3 -9.27 6.69 4.61
N GLN A 4 -9.33 7.97 4.98
CA GLN A 4 -8.36 8.61 5.86
C GLN A 4 -8.84 8.55 7.33
N THR A 5 -7.91 8.28 8.24
CA THR A 5 -8.16 8.09 9.67
C THR A 5 -6.90 8.45 10.48
N GLY A 6 -6.87 8.14 11.78
CA GLY A 6 -5.74 8.45 12.65
C GLY A 6 -5.79 9.87 13.25
N ASP A 7 -6.94 10.53 13.17
CA ASP A 7 -7.26 11.73 13.93
C ASP A 7 -8.44 11.42 14.89
N PRO A 8 -8.15 11.08 16.16
CA PRO A 8 -9.18 10.78 17.16
C PRO A 8 -10.13 11.95 17.45
N LEU A 9 -9.72 13.19 17.14
CA LEU A 9 -10.49 14.40 17.39
C LEU A 9 -11.35 14.80 16.19
N GLY A 10 -11.13 14.21 15.02
CA GLY A 10 -11.90 14.49 13.79
C GLY A 10 -11.75 15.92 13.27
N THR A 11 -10.64 16.58 13.59
CA THR A 11 -10.36 17.98 13.27
C THR A 11 -9.66 18.17 11.91
N GLY A 12 -9.14 17.09 11.33
CA GLY A 12 -8.26 17.12 10.17
C GLY A 12 -6.78 17.29 10.53
N ALA A 13 -6.41 17.47 11.80
CA ALA A 13 -5.03 17.56 12.28
C ALA A 13 -4.64 16.31 13.08
N GLY A 14 -3.46 15.74 12.81
CA GLY A 14 -2.96 14.57 13.54
C GLY A 14 -2.76 14.92 15.01
N GLY A 15 -3.07 13.99 15.91
CA GLY A 15 -3.15 14.23 17.35
C GLY A 15 -2.17 13.41 18.18
N SER A 16 -1.02 13.02 17.63
CA SER A 16 0.01 12.34 18.42
C SER A 16 0.93 13.37 19.08
N ASP A 17 1.29 13.11 20.33
CA ASP A 17 2.35 13.87 21.03
C ASP A 17 3.76 13.51 20.53
N LEU A 18 3.86 12.52 19.63
CA LEU A 18 5.12 12.12 19.01
C LEU A 18 5.52 13.08 17.88
N PRO A 19 6.83 13.23 17.59
CA PRO A 19 7.31 14.06 16.50
C PRO A 19 6.78 13.61 15.14
N ASP A 20 6.74 14.55 14.20
CA ASP A 20 6.52 14.25 12.80
C ASP A 20 7.65 13.38 12.23
N ILE A 21 7.31 12.59 11.22
CA ILE A 21 8.22 11.68 10.54
C ILE A 21 8.55 12.19 9.13
N ALA A 22 9.83 12.04 8.77
CA ALA A 22 10.32 12.39 7.44
C ALA A 22 9.65 11.57 6.35
N GLY A 23 9.51 12.17 5.16
CA GLY A 23 8.95 11.50 4.00
C GLY A 23 9.82 10.35 3.49
N GLU A 24 9.22 9.17 3.28
CA GLU A 24 9.85 8.00 2.69
C GLU A 24 9.15 7.64 1.36
N PHE A 25 9.24 8.54 0.39
CA PHE A 25 8.46 8.44 -0.85
C PHE A 25 9.07 7.49 -1.90
N GLN A 26 10.37 7.26 -1.78
CA GLN A 26 11.15 6.39 -2.65
C GLN A 26 12.13 5.59 -1.80
N PHE A 27 12.60 4.47 -2.34
CA PHE A 27 13.58 3.62 -1.68
C PHE A 27 14.62 3.08 -2.66
N ARG A 28 15.69 2.53 -2.11
CA ARG A 28 16.76 1.86 -2.87
C ARG A 28 16.48 0.36 -2.87
N ARG A 29 16.01 -0.17 -4.00
CA ARG A 29 15.72 -1.60 -4.18
C ARG A 29 17.00 -2.38 -4.43
N GLY A 30 17.27 -3.38 -3.58
CA GLY A 30 18.26 -4.42 -3.83
C GLY A 30 17.66 -5.67 -4.49
N ARG A 31 18.53 -6.62 -4.86
CA ARG A 31 18.11 -7.91 -5.43
C ARG A 31 17.41 -8.82 -4.42
N ASP A 32 17.69 -8.62 -3.14
CA ASP A 32 17.16 -9.33 -1.98
C ASP A 32 15.69 -9.02 -1.69
N LEU A 33 15.15 -7.93 -2.24
CA LEU A 33 13.73 -7.55 -2.02
C LEU A 33 12.73 -8.54 -2.63
N GLY A 34 13.18 -9.47 -3.50
CA GLY A 34 12.31 -10.46 -4.12
C GLY A 34 11.28 -9.85 -5.08
N PHE A 35 11.69 -8.83 -5.84
CA PHE A 35 10.84 -8.18 -6.83
C PHE A 35 10.49 -9.11 -7.99
N VAL A 36 9.20 -9.20 -8.31
CA VAL A 36 8.67 -9.93 -9.46
C VAL A 36 8.08 -8.93 -10.44
N ASN A 37 8.76 -8.77 -11.58
CA ASN A 37 8.31 -7.89 -12.66
C ASN A 37 7.06 -8.44 -13.35
N LEU A 38 6.04 -7.60 -13.50
CA LEU A 38 4.81 -7.93 -14.21
C LEU A 38 4.72 -7.14 -15.52
N ILE A 39 5.01 -5.84 -15.51
CA ILE A 39 4.91 -5.00 -16.70
C ILE A 39 6.23 -4.28 -16.90
N THR A 40 6.80 -4.43 -18.09
CA THR A 40 7.93 -3.60 -18.54
C THR A 40 7.38 -2.43 -19.34
N ALA A 41 7.58 -1.21 -18.84
CA ALA A 41 7.17 0.04 -19.46
C ALA A 41 8.40 0.92 -19.76
N PRO A 42 8.30 1.93 -20.65
CA PRO A 42 9.39 2.87 -20.89
C PRO A 42 9.85 3.62 -19.62
N THR A 43 8.94 3.79 -18.65
CA THR A 43 9.20 4.48 -17.37
C THR A 43 9.86 3.57 -16.32
N GLY A 44 9.91 2.25 -16.55
CA GLY A 44 10.48 1.28 -15.62
C GLY A 44 9.73 -0.05 -15.60
N GLN A 45 9.94 -0.81 -14.54
CA GLN A 45 9.32 -2.10 -14.29
C GLN A 45 8.28 -1.98 -13.19
N LEU A 46 7.07 -2.43 -13.46
CA LEU A 46 5.97 -2.47 -12.50
C LEU A 46 5.76 -3.92 -12.07
N GLY A 47 5.67 -4.15 -10.77
CA GLY A 47 5.53 -5.50 -10.25
C GLY A 47 5.29 -5.53 -8.76
N LEU A 48 5.52 -6.68 -8.13
CA LEU A 48 5.33 -6.85 -6.69
C LEU A 48 6.64 -7.13 -5.96
N ALA A 49 6.79 -6.56 -4.77
CA ALA A 49 7.75 -6.96 -3.75
C ALA A 49 6.96 -7.40 -2.51
N GLY A 50 6.96 -8.71 -2.22
CA GLY A 50 5.97 -9.28 -1.29
C GLY A 50 4.54 -8.97 -1.77
N SER A 51 3.72 -8.34 -0.93
CA SER A 51 2.38 -7.86 -1.33
C SER A 51 2.36 -6.45 -1.91
N MET A 52 3.47 -5.71 -1.86
CA MET A 52 3.50 -4.29 -2.23
C MET A 52 3.68 -4.13 -3.74
N PRO A 53 2.80 -3.38 -4.43
CA PRO A 53 3.02 -3.01 -5.82
C PRO A 53 4.05 -1.88 -5.89
N ILE A 54 5.04 -2.03 -6.76
CA ILE A 54 6.14 -1.06 -6.90
C ILE A 54 6.44 -0.77 -8.37
N LEU A 55 6.90 0.45 -8.63
CA LEU A 55 7.62 0.84 -9.84
C LEU A 55 9.10 0.91 -9.52
N THR A 56 9.95 0.36 -10.37
CA THR A 56 11.40 0.38 -10.17
C THR A 56 12.16 0.44 -11.49
N GLN A 57 13.38 0.96 -11.43
CA GLN A 57 14.31 0.91 -12.54
C GLN A 57 14.82 -0.53 -12.78
N PRO A 58 15.25 -0.89 -14.00
CA PRO A 58 15.73 -2.24 -14.31
C PRO A 58 16.93 -2.67 -13.45
N ASP A 59 17.06 -3.99 -13.24
CA ASP A 59 18.19 -4.57 -12.50
C ASP A 59 19.55 -4.24 -13.12
N ALA A 60 19.62 -4.03 -14.44
CA ALA A 60 20.84 -3.62 -15.13
C ALA A 60 21.41 -2.31 -14.56
N GLN A 61 20.56 -1.42 -14.06
CA GLN A 61 20.98 -0.15 -13.45
C GLN A 61 21.75 -0.36 -12.14
N MET A 62 21.55 -1.49 -11.45
CA MET A 62 22.30 -1.80 -10.23
C MET A 62 23.80 -1.99 -10.49
N MET A 63 24.21 -2.30 -11.71
CA MET A 63 25.63 -2.53 -12.03
C MET A 63 26.45 -1.23 -12.13
N VAL A 64 25.77 -0.09 -12.21
CA VAL A 64 26.40 1.24 -12.38
C VAL A 64 26.18 2.16 -11.19
N THR A 65 25.44 1.72 -10.17
CA THR A 65 25.21 2.47 -8.94
C THR A 65 26.19 2.03 -7.86
N ALA A 66 26.69 2.98 -7.07
CA ALA A 66 27.67 2.70 -6.01
C ALA A 66 27.13 1.79 -4.89
N ASP A 67 25.81 1.81 -4.67
CA ASP A 67 25.13 0.99 -3.67
C ASP A 67 24.65 -0.37 -4.20
N PHE A 68 24.91 -0.67 -5.48
CA PHE A 68 24.40 -1.85 -6.18
C PHE A 68 22.86 -2.01 -6.07
N LYS A 69 22.15 -0.89 -5.93
CA LYS A 69 20.69 -0.84 -5.85
C LYS A 69 20.14 0.06 -6.93
N THR A 70 18.83 -0.03 -7.12
CA THR A 70 18.13 0.78 -8.11
C THR A 70 16.97 1.53 -7.45
N ALA A 71 16.52 2.63 -8.05
CA ALA A 71 15.41 3.39 -7.49
C ALA A 71 14.11 2.58 -7.54
N GLY A 72 13.34 2.61 -6.47
CA GLY A 72 12.02 2.02 -6.36
C GLY A 72 11.06 2.98 -5.66
N GLN A 73 9.79 2.87 -5.99
CA GLN A 73 8.70 3.56 -5.30
C GLN A 73 7.51 2.61 -5.22
N ALA A 74 6.78 2.61 -4.10
CA ALA A 74 5.52 1.88 -4.04
C ALA A 74 4.42 2.64 -4.78
N LEU A 75 3.41 1.91 -5.22
CA LEU A 75 2.27 2.44 -5.95
C LEU A 75 1.05 2.44 -5.05
N PHE A 76 0.24 3.49 -5.10
CA PHE A 76 -1.01 3.59 -4.38
C PHE A 76 -2.13 2.85 -5.13
N CYS A 77 -1.98 1.52 -5.20
CA CYS A 77 -3.01 0.58 -5.65
C CYS A 77 -4.05 0.32 -4.54
N PRO A 78 -5.20 -0.30 -4.86
CA PRO A 78 -6.19 -0.67 -3.85
C PRO A 78 -5.58 -1.50 -2.72
N GLY A 79 -5.92 -1.12 -1.50
CA GLY A 79 -5.45 -1.70 -0.25
C GLY A 79 -4.14 -1.15 0.27
N VAL A 80 -3.36 -0.39 -0.51
CA VAL A 80 -2.12 0.20 0.02
C VAL A 80 -2.44 1.21 1.12
N ALA A 81 -1.63 1.23 2.17
CA ALA A 81 -1.71 2.16 3.29
C ALA A 81 -0.63 3.23 3.14
N GLY A 82 -1.00 4.49 3.31
CA GLY A 82 -0.08 5.62 3.23
C GLY A 82 -0.24 6.58 4.40
N MET A 83 0.83 7.28 4.74
CA MET A 83 0.80 8.33 5.76
C MET A 83 0.19 9.60 5.17
N ALA A 84 -0.78 10.20 5.87
CA ALA A 84 -1.26 11.53 5.52
C ALA A 84 -0.24 12.58 6.00
N ARG A 85 -0.17 13.70 5.29
CA ARG A 85 0.71 14.83 5.61
C ARG A 85 0.08 16.14 5.16
N ASN A 86 0.62 17.24 5.67
CA ASN A 86 0.34 18.57 5.15
C ASN A 86 1.26 18.90 3.97
N GLN A 87 1.38 20.18 3.61
CA GLN A 87 2.23 20.62 2.49
C GLN A 87 3.71 20.32 2.73
N ASP A 88 4.16 20.33 3.98
CA ASP A 88 5.51 19.93 4.35
C ASP A 88 5.68 18.41 4.13
N PRO A 89 6.65 17.96 3.31
CA PRO A 89 6.89 16.54 3.07
C PRO A 89 7.21 15.75 4.36
N ASP A 90 7.72 16.40 5.40
CA ASP A 90 8.16 15.80 6.66
C ASP A 90 7.16 16.02 7.81
N SER A 91 5.88 16.30 7.48
CA SER A 91 4.80 16.56 8.44
C SER A 91 3.85 15.38 8.69
N ALA A 92 4.24 14.18 8.23
CA ALA A 92 3.44 12.99 8.53
C ALA A 92 3.47 12.71 10.04
N ASN A 93 2.33 12.34 10.61
CA ASN A 93 2.19 12.09 12.05
C ASN A 93 1.33 10.84 12.30
N SER A 94 0.21 10.97 12.99
CA SER A 94 -0.69 9.86 13.35
C SER A 94 -1.72 9.52 12.28
N GLN A 95 -1.97 10.44 11.35
CA GLN A 95 -2.96 10.22 10.31
C GLN A 95 -2.41 9.35 9.18
N PHE A 96 -3.25 8.43 8.73
CA PHE A 96 -2.97 7.56 7.59
C PHE A 96 -4.24 7.32 6.79
N PHE A 97 -4.08 6.73 5.62
CA PHE A 97 -5.19 6.38 4.76
C PHE A 97 -5.03 4.98 4.19
N LEU A 98 -6.17 4.37 3.88
CA LEU A 98 -6.27 3.09 3.20
C LEU A 98 -6.88 3.31 1.81
N MET A 99 -6.17 2.86 0.79
CA MET A 99 -6.60 3.03 -0.60
C MET A 99 -7.81 2.16 -0.93
N SER A 100 -8.96 2.75 -1.23
CA SER A 100 -10.15 2.00 -1.66
C SER A 100 -10.11 1.69 -3.17
N GLY A 101 -9.43 2.56 -3.93
CA GLY A 101 -9.14 2.46 -5.36
C GLY A 101 -7.67 2.79 -5.67
N ALA A 102 -7.27 2.74 -6.93
CA ALA A 102 -5.93 3.20 -7.36
C ALA A 102 -5.90 4.72 -7.50
N ASN A 103 -4.75 5.36 -7.23
CA ASN A 103 -4.49 6.75 -7.59
C ASN A 103 -3.01 7.04 -7.72
N ASP A 104 -2.61 7.32 -8.95
CA ASP A 104 -1.22 7.54 -9.28
C ASP A 104 -0.71 8.93 -8.88
N SER A 105 -1.59 9.89 -8.65
CA SER A 105 -1.22 11.25 -8.23
C SER A 105 -0.56 11.29 -6.85
N LEU A 106 -0.63 10.21 -6.07
CA LEU A 106 0.07 10.10 -4.78
C LEU A 106 1.46 9.47 -4.89
N ASN A 107 1.76 8.76 -5.98
CA ASN A 107 2.98 7.99 -6.14
C ASN A 107 4.20 8.91 -6.08
N GLY A 108 5.19 8.58 -5.23
CA GLY A 108 6.40 9.38 -5.05
C GLY A 108 6.18 10.70 -4.29
N LEU A 109 4.97 10.97 -3.79
CA LEU A 109 4.64 12.19 -3.03
C LEU A 109 4.15 11.92 -1.60
N TYR A 110 3.80 10.68 -1.29
CA TYR A 110 3.34 10.23 0.03
C TYR A 110 4.09 8.96 0.42
N THR A 111 4.18 8.69 1.73
CA THR A 111 4.90 7.53 2.27
C THR A 111 3.98 6.31 2.33
N PRO A 112 4.17 5.28 1.48
CA PRO A 112 3.47 4.02 1.59
C PRO A 112 4.15 3.13 2.64
N PHE A 113 3.38 2.54 3.56
CA PHE A 113 3.97 1.73 4.66
C PHE A 113 3.35 0.35 4.82
N GLY A 114 2.30 0.01 4.07
CA GLY A 114 1.67 -1.29 4.17
C GLY A 114 0.62 -1.55 3.10
N ARG A 115 0.00 -2.73 3.17
CA ARG A 115 -1.14 -3.09 2.33
C ARG A 115 -2.12 -3.95 3.11
N VAL A 116 -3.41 -3.68 2.93
CA VAL A 116 -4.52 -4.48 3.43
C VAL A 116 -4.42 -5.88 2.83
N VAL A 117 -4.24 -6.87 3.69
CA VAL A 117 -4.15 -8.29 3.34
C VAL A 117 -5.47 -9.04 3.52
N ALA A 118 -6.39 -8.48 4.31
CA ALA A 118 -7.76 -8.96 4.50
C ALA A 118 -8.68 -7.78 4.82
N GLY A 119 -9.92 -7.78 4.33
CA GLY A 119 -10.89 -6.71 4.59
C GLY A 119 -10.82 -5.51 3.63
N LEU A 120 -10.30 -5.68 2.41
CA LEU A 120 -10.31 -4.59 1.41
C LEU A 120 -11.75 -4.20 0.99
N ASP A 121 -12.65 -5.17 0.99
CA ASP A 121 -14.09 -4.96 0.82
C ASP A 121 -14.67 -4.11 1.96
N VAL A 122 -14.26 -4.34 3.20
CA VAL A 122 -14.64 -3.50 4.36
C VAL A 122 -14.15 -2.06 4.15
N VAL A 123 -12.88 -1.88 3.75
CA VAL A 123 -12.34 -0.54 3.43
C VAL A 123 -13.14 0.16 2.33
N ARG A 124 -13.59 -0.59 1.31
CA ARG A 124 -14.42 -0.06 0.22
C ARG A 124 -15.84 0.27 0.64
N ALA A 125 -16.33 -0.34 1.72
CA ALA A 125 -17.68 -0.15 2.24
C ALA A 125 -17.80 1.00 3.25
N LEU A 126 -16.67 1.58 3.70
CA LEU A 126 -16.67 2.72 4.61
C LEU A 126 -17.45 3.90 4.01
N LYS A 127 -18.22 4.60 4.86
CA LYS A 127 -19.02 5.77 4.46
C LYS A 127 -18.16 6.82 3.77
N THR A 128 -18.63 7.29 2.62
CA THR A 128 -17.91 8.28 1.80
C THR A 128 -18.46 9.69 2.04
N GLY A 129 -17.55 10.66 2.21
CA GLY A 129 -17.91 12.07 2.22
C GLY A 129 -18.09 12.62 0.82
N SER A 130 -18.78 13.75 0.69
CA SER A 130 -18.97 14.40 -0.61
C SER A 130 -17.70 15.13 -1.06
N GLU A 131 -17.44 15.16 -2.37
CA GLU A 131 -16.32 15.93 -2.93
C GLU A 131 -16.47 17.43 -2.62
N ALA A 132 -17.70 17.95 -2.62
CA ALA A 132 -17.99 19.34 -2.26
C ALA A 132 -17.58 19.70 -0.81
N ALA A 133 -17.54 18.71 0.08
CA ALA A 133 -17.06 18.84 1.45
C ALA A 133 -15.64 18.30 1.64
N ASN A 134 -14.85 18.19 0.57
CA ASN A 134 -13.50 17.62 0.57
C ASN A 134 -13.42 16.22 1.20
N GLY A 135 -14.46 15.40 1.03
CA GLY A 135 -14.51 14.05 1.57
C GLY A 135 -14.81 13.97 3.07
N ARG A 136 -15.14 15.08 3.74
CA ARG A 136 -15.60 15.08 5.14
C ARG A 136 -16.89 14.25 5.27
N VAL A 137 -16.95 13.44 6.32
CA VAL A 137 -18.09 12.57 6.67
C VAL A 137 -18.68 13.07 7.98
N ASP A 138 -19.98 13.36 8.01
CA ASP A 138 -20.65 13.88 9.21
C ASP A 138 -20.91 12.79 10.27
N ASP A 139 -21.14 11.55 9.83
CA ASP A 139 -21.33 10.37 10.68
C ASP A 139 -20.36 9.25 10.25
N PRO A 140 -19.04 9.40 10.53
CA PRO A 140 -18.01 8.48 10.05
C PRO A 140 -18.10 7.11 10.72
N ASP A 141 -17.72 6.06 9.99
CA ASP A 141 -17.42 4.77 10.61
C ASP A 141 -16.18 4.90 11.51
N LEU A 142 -16.18 4.16 12.62
CA LEU A 142 -15.17 4.32 13.67
C LEU A 142 -14.21 3.15 13.74
N MET A 143 -12.91 3.45 13.87
CA MET A 143 -11.91 2.48 14.29
C MET A 143 -12.02 2.27 15.79
N THR A 144 -12.81 1.29 16.21
CA THR A 144 -13.08 1.02 17.63
C THR A 144 -11.89 0.41 18.36
N ARG A 145 -10.97 -0.23 17.62
CA ARG A 145 -9.79 -0.90 18.18
C ARG A 145 -8.69 -1.02 17.12
N ALA A 146 -7.46 -0.71 17.51
CA ALA A 146 -6.25 -0.99 16.74
C ALA A 146 -5.28 -1.80 17.61
N ARG A 147 -4.72 -2.89 17.07
CA ARG A 147 -3.76 -3.74 17.76
C ARG A 147 -2.76 -4.30 16.77
N THR A 148 -1.52 -4.48 17.20
CA THR A 148 -0.55 -5.31 16.47
C THR A 148 -0.79 -6.77 16.83
N ALA A 149 -0.57 -7.68 15.88
CA ALA A 149 -0.68 -9.12 16.16
C ALA A 149 0.30 -9.55 17.27
N ALA A 150 1.50 -8.96 17.32
CA ALA A 150 2.47 -9.20 18.40
C ALA A 150 1.95 -8.78 19.79
N GLY A 151 1.09 -7.76 19.84
CA GLY A 151 0.45 -7.29 21.08
C GLY A 151 -0.73 -8.14 21.56
N LEU A 152 -1.19 -9.13 20.77
CA LEU A 152 -2.21 -10.09 21.19
C LEU A 152 -1.59 -11.27 21.96
N PRO A 153 -2.34 -11.88 22.90
CA PRO A 153 -1.98 -13.18 23.47
C PRO A 153 -1.70 -14.19 22.35
N GLU A 154 -0.69 -15.05 22.52
CA GLU A 154 -0.24 -15.95 21.44
C GLU A 154 -1.37 -16.82 20.86
N ALA A 155 -2.28 -17.29 21.72
CA ALA A 155 -3.43 -18.10 21.33
C ALA A 155 -4.49 -17.34 20.50
N GLU A 156 -4.50 -16.00 20.56
CA GLU A 156 -5.42 -15.12 19.82
C GLU A 156 -4.75 -14.52 18.57
N ARG A 157 -3.48 -14.83 18.29
CA ARG A 157 -2.77 -14.24 17.15
C ARG A 157 -3.28 -14.84 15.84
N PRO A 158 -3.76 -14.03 14.89
CA PRO A 158 -4.10 -14.53 13.57
C PRO A 158 -2.82 -14.92 12.83
N VAL A 159 -2.86 -16.07 12.16
CA VAL A 159 -1.82 -16.50 11.24
C VAL A 159 -2.22 -16.06 9.84
N VAL A 160 -1.44 -15.13 9.27
CA VAL A 160 -1.65 -14.60 7.92
C VAL A 160 -0.57 -15.16 6.99
N ARG A 161 -0.98 -15.86 5.93
CA ARG A 161 -0.10 -16.35 4.88
C ARG A 161 -0.43 -15.63 3.58
N VAL A 162 0.56 -14.98 2.99
CA VAL A 162 0.43 -14.31 1.69
C VAL A 162 1.11 -15.18 0.63
N MET A 163 0.46 -15.35 -0.51
CA MET A 163 1.02 -16.08 -1.64
C MET A 163 2.35 -15.45 -2.08
N ASN A 164 3.38 -16.29 -2.25
CA ASN A 164 4.69 -15.84 -2.71
C ASN A 164 4.61 -15.38 -4.19
N PRO A 165 4.98 -14.12 -4.51
CA PRO A 165 4.97 -13.62 -5.89
C PRO A 165 5.85 -14.42 -6.86
N SER A 166 6.89 -15.10 -6.37
CA SER A 166 7.78 -15.93 -7.19
C SER A 166 7.25 -17.34 -7.43
N SER A 167 6.07 -17.69 -6.91
CA SER A 167 5.51 -19.04 -7.03
C SER A 167 4.81 -19.28 -8.38
N PRO A 168 4.76 -20.53 -8.88
CA PRO A 168 3.99 -20.87 -10.08
C PRO A 168 2.48 -20.58 -9.93
N ALA A 169 1.93 -20.74 -8.72
CA ALA A 169 0.53 -20.44 -8.44
C ALA A 169 0.23 -18.94 -8.63
N PHE A 170 1.14 -18.07 -8.19
CA PHE A 170 1.01 -16.64 -8.41
C PHE A 170 1.11 -16.27 -9.90
N ALA A 171 2.03 -16.89 -10.65
CA ALA A 171 2.14 -16.68 -12.09
C ALA A 171 0.84 -17.06 -12.82
N ALA A 172 0.20 -18.16 -12.42
CA ALA A 172 -1.09 -18.58 -12.97
C ALA A 172 -2.21 -17.57 -12.66
N GLU A 173 -2.24 -17.05 -11.44
CA GLU A 173 -3.21 -16.01 -11.04
C GLU A 173 -3.01 -14.71 -11.83
N VAL A 174 -1.77 -14.25 -12.01
CA VAL A 174 -1.48 -13.09 -12.86
C VAL A 174 -1.94 -13.34 -14.30
N ALA A 175 -1.71 -14.54 -14.85
CA ALA A 175 -2.16 -14.89 -16.19
C ALA A 175 -3.70 -14.85 -16.31
N ARG A 176 -4.42 -15.34 -15.30
CA ARG A 176 -5.89 -15.26 -15.22
C ARG A 176 -6.36 -13.80 -15.24
N VAL A 177 -5.80 -12.95 -14.36
CA VAL A 177 -6.17 -11.53 -14.28
C VAL A 177 -5.85 -10.81 -15.60
N ARG A 178 -4.71 -11.10 -16.23
CA ARG A 178 -4.37 -10.56 -17.56
C ARG A 178 -5.39 -10.95 -18.62
N SER A 179 -5.83 -12.20 -18.63
CA SER A 179 -6.85 -12.67 -19.57
C SER A 179 -8.17 -11.93 -19.40
N GLU A 180 -8.56 -11.61 -18.16
CA GLU A 180 -9.82 -10.90 -17.86
C GLU A 180 -9.75 -9.41 -18.18
N ARG A 181 -8.60 -8.78 -17.95
CA ARG A 181 -8.40 -7.34 -18.17
C ARG A 181 -8.01 -7.00 -19.61
N GLY A 182 -7.38 -7.93 -20.31
CA GLY A 182 -6.84 -7.74 -21.65
C GLY A 182 -5.86 -6.56 -21.71
N ALA A 183 -6.07 -5.66 -22.67
CA ALA A 183 -5.23 -4.48 -22.86
C ALA A 183 -5.27 -3.46 -21.70
N ARG A 184 -6.23 -3.60 -20.77
CA ARG A 184 -6.37 -2.71 -19.60
C ARG A 184 -5.65 -3.25 -18.36
N PHE A 185 -4.95 -4.38 -18.46
CA PHE A 185 -4.24 -4.95 -17.33
C PHE A 185 -3.25 -3.96 -16.73
N ASP A 186 -3.36 -3.75 -15.43
CA ASP A 186 -2.43 -2.96 -14.64
C ASP A 186 -1.89 -3.75 -13.43
N VAL A 187 -0.75 -3.36 -12.88
CA VAL A 187 -0.18 -3.96 -11.67
C VAL A 187 -1.14 -3.87 -10.47
N CYS A 188 -1.94 -2.80 -10.39
CA CYS A 188 -2.94 -2.60 -9.34
C CYS A 188 -4.14 -3.55 -9.44
N ASP A 189 -4.32 -4.26 -10.57
CA ASP A 189 -5.33 -5.33 -10.68
C ASP A 189 -4.95 -6.58 -9.88
N VAL A 190 -3.66 -6.77 -9.59
CA VAL A 190 -3.18 -7.93 -8.86
C VAL A 190 -3.31 -7.68 -7.34
N GLN A 191 -4.31 -8.32 -6.75
CA GLN A 191 -4.54 -8.31 -5.30
C GLN A 191 -3.77 -9.45 -4.62
N PRO A 192 -3.28 -9.26 -3.38
CA PRO A 192 -2.58 -10.31 -2.67
C PRO A 192 -3.56 -11.46 -2.39
N ALA A 193 -3.17 -12.68 -2.76
CA ALA A 193 -3.90 -13.87 -2.35
C ALA A 193 -3.46 -14.24 -0.93
N VAL A 194 -4.41 -14.19 0.02
CA VAL A 194 -4.12 -14.30 1.45
C VAL A 194 -5.00 -15.36 2.09
N GLN A 195 -4.39 -16.18 2.93
CA GLN A 195 -5.08 -17.07 3.86
C GLN A 195 -4.90 -16.55 5.27
N VAL A 196 -6.00 -16.33 5.98
CA VAL A 196 -6.02 -15.97 7.40
C VAL A 196 -6.62 -17.14 8.18
N THR A 197 -5.93 -17.59 9.22
CA THR A 197 -6.40 -18.66 10.12
C THR A 197 -6.20 -18.27 11.58
N GLY A 198 -7.15 -18.61 12.44
CA GLY A 198 -7.14 -18.15 13.83
C GLY A 198 -7.46 -16.66 13.96
N GLY A 199 -7.52 -16.19 15.20
CA GLY A 199 -8.05 -14.86 15.55
C GLY A 199 -9.41 -14.95 16.21
#